data_AF-A0A7C7W3K7-F1
#
_entry.id   AF-A0A7C7W3K7-F1
#
_cell.length_a   1.000
_cell.length_b   1.000
_cell.length_c   1.000
_cell.angle_alpha   90.00
_cell.angle_beta   90.00
_cell.angle_gamma   90.00
#
_symmetry.space_group_name_H-M   'P 1'
#
loop_
_entity.id
_entity.type
_entity.pdbx_description
1 polymer ?
#
loop_
_entity_poly.entity_id
_entity_poly.type
_entity_poly.pdbx_seq_one_letter_code
_entity_poly.pdbx_strand_id
1 'polypeptide(L)'
;MIFTPISSILHNQTSVITTVNGEIVPKPGPATGKLPLDPESNARYRRLDQLNPKWWRQAATLVATQTRRADDALKIVGTCLEIAWFKRTVKIDPTRMSMIYLDDSQAELGYQEGLVILALIDYLSNHAKLPPDSELVNENYLTGGTTFFRGPHLMASVILTRRFADNGAGFLKRAKLLGGQPAPYGEYGIEFEICPGLNWTIALWERDSEFPARVQYLFDRKLDKIFQLDVIWALGNLIAARF
;
A
#
# COMPACT_ATOMS: atom_id res chain seq x y z
N MET A 1 -27.82 17.73 49.95
CA MET A 1 -27.08 18.63 50.86
C MET A 1 -25.94 17.79 51.43
N ILE A 2 -24.64 18.01 51.19
CA ILE A 2 -23.78 19.19 50.99
C ILE A 2 -22.54 18.72 50.19
N PHE A 3 -22.26 19.31 49.01
CA PHE A 3 -21.05 20.10 48.63
C PHE A 3 -19.62 19.55 48.92
N THR A 4 -18.83 19.50 47.83
CA THR A 4 -17.37 19.31 47.55
C THR A 4 -16.44 20.33 48.28
N PRO A 5 -15.05 20.34 48.22
CA PRO A 5 -14.15 20.08 47.04
C PRO A 5 -12.65 19.60 47.23
N ILE A 6 -11.96 19.29 46.08
CA ILE A 6 -10.49 19.33 45.70
C ILE A 6 -9.51 18.32 46.39
N SER A 7 -8.54 17.60 45.76
CA SER A 7 -7.57 17.91 44.69
C SER A 7 -6.99 16.69 43.93
N SER A 8 -6.61 16.96 42.69
CA SER A 8 -5.62 16.37 41.76
C SER A 8 -4.56 15.38 42.27
N ILE A 9 -4.38 14.25 41.55
CA ILE A 9 -3.05 13.68 41.26
C ILE A 9 -3.05 13.18 39.79
N LEU A 10 -2.20 13.82 38.99
CA LEU A 10 -1.79 13.42 37.65
C LEU A 10 -1.20 12.01 37.68
N HIS A 11 -1.74 11.09 36.87
CA HIS A 11 -1.00 9.91 36.44
C HIS A 11 -0.39 10.21 35.07
N ASN A 12 0.91 10.47 35.11
CA ASN A 12 1.80 10.59 33.98
C ASN A 12 1.89 9.22 33.29
N GLN A 13 1.14 9.01 32.20
CA GLN A 13 1.35 7.86 31.33
C GLN A 13 2.40 8.23 30.30
N THR A 14 3.64 7.91 30.63
CA THR A 14 4.78 7.93 29.72
C THR A 14 4.50 6.94 28.58
N SER A 15 4.19 7.46 27.39
CA SER A 15 4.09 6.66 26.16
C SER A 15 5.43 5.98 25.89
N VAL A 16 5.49 4.67 26.10
CA VAL A 16 6.67 3.85 25.78
C VAL A 16 6.79 3.80 24.26
N ILE A 17 7.74 4.56 23.74
CA ILE A 17 8.20 4.51 22.36
C ILE A 17 8.88 3.15 22.18
N THR A 18 8.26 2.23 21.45
CA THR A 18 8.99 1.05 20.96
C THR A 18 9.83 1.50 19.77
N THR A 19 11.11 1.80 20.04
CA THR A 19 12.14 1.93 19.00
C THR A 19 12.77 0.57 18.76
N VAL A 20 13.01 0.24 17.49
CA VAL A 20 14.14 -0.62 17.13
C VAL A 20 15.28 0.34 16.79
N ASN A 21 16.40 0.21 17.48
CA ASN A 21 17.67 0.97 17.33
C ASN A 21 17.79 2.39 17.91
N GLY A 22 16.85 2.90 18.70
CA GLY A 22 17.10 4.08 19.55
C GLY A 22 17.39 5.41 18.83
N GLU A 23 17.28 5.49 17.50
CA GLU A 23 17.37 6.75 16.76
C GLU A 23 15.99 7.39 16.62
N ILE A 24 15.87 8.63 17.07
CA ILE A 24 14.70 9.48 16.82
C ILE A 24 14.74 9.85 15.34
N VAL A 25 13.92 9.20 14.52
CA VAL A 25 13.69 9.64 13.13
C VAL A 25 13.01 11.02 13.19
N PRO A 26 13.65 12.11 12.73
CA PRO A 26 13.06 13.44 12.81
C PRO A 26 11.77 13.49 11.98
N LYS A 27 10.69 14.03 12.56
CA LYS A 27 9.40 14.21 11.89
C LYS A 27 9.61 15.14 10.67
N PRO A 28 9.26 14.71 9.44
CA PRO A 28 9.17 15.64 8.31
C PRO A 28 8.06 16.66 8.57
N GLY A 29 8.24 17.89 8.07
CA GLY A 29 7.30 19.00 8.24
C GLY A 29 5.90 18.73 7.65
N PRO A 30 4.92 19.61 7.94
CA PRO A 30 3.53 19.43 7.51
C PRO A 30 3.43 19.22 5.99
N ALA A 31 2.48 18.39 5.55
CA ALA A 31 2.16 18.16 4.14
C ALA A 31 1.48 19.38 3.50
N THR A 32 2.18 20.51 3.43
CA THR A 32 1.77 21.75 2.76
C THR A 32 2.17 21.67 1.28
N GLY A 33 1.25 21.20 0.44
CA GLY A 33 1.47 21.08 -1.01
C GLY A 33 0.15 20.88 -1.77
N LYS A 34 0.11 21.07 -3.08
CA LYS A 34 -1.05 20.59 -3.85
C LYS A 34 -1.19 19.07 -3.65
N LEU A 35 -2.42 18.53 -3.67
CA LEU A 35 -2.59 17.08 -3.76
C LEU A 35 -1.76 16.58 -4.96
N PRO A 36 -1.13 15.40 -4.87
CA PRO A 36 -0.58 14.77 -6.06
C PRO A 36 -1.67 14.77 -7.12
N LEU A 37 -1.32 15.19 -8.35
CA LEU A 37 -2.23 14.99 -9.48
C LEU A 37 -2.57 13.51 -9.54
N ASP A 38 -3.83 13.19 -9.84
CA ASP A 38 -4.23 11.81 -10.07
C ASP A 38 -3.25 11.19 -11.09
N PRO A 39 -2.47 10.18 -10.71
CA PRO A 39 -1.51 9.57 -11.62
C PRO A 39 -2.13 9.05 -12.91
N GLU A 40 -3.38 8.58 -12.84
CA GLU A 40 -4.16 8.08 -13.99
C GLU A 40 -4.61 9.22 -14.91
N SER A 41 -4.55 10.48 -14.46
CA SER A 41 -4.78 11.65 -15.31
C SER A 41 -3.60 11.94 -16.26
N ASN A 42 -2.47 11.25 -16.09
CA ASN A 42 -1.34 11.36 -17.00
C ASN A 42 -1.63 10.65 -18.33
N ALA A 43 -1.88 11.43 -19.39
CA ALA A 43 -2.18 10.89 -20.72
C ALA A 43 -1.12 9.91 -21.29
N ARG A 44 0.10 9.93 -20.76
CA ARG A 44 1.17 9.00 -21.17
C ARG A 44 1.11 7.63 -20.48
N TYR A 45 0.42 7.51 -19.35
CA TYR A 45 0.36 6.30 -18.51
C TYR A 45 -1.07 6.06 -18.05
N ARG A 46 -1.95 5.71 -19.00
CA ARG A 46 -3.38 5.52 -18.75
C ARG A 46 -3.89 4.17 -19.23
N ARG A 47 -3.18 3.51 -20.14
CA ARG A 47 -3.66 2.31 -20.82
C ARG A 47 -2.75 1.12 -20.58
N LEU A 48 -3.33 -0.07 -20.51
CA LEU A 48 -2.61 -1.33 -20.28
C LEU A 48 -1.60 -1.67 -21.38
N ASP A 49 -1.85 -1.24 -22.63
CA ASP A 49 -0.93 -1.43 -23.78
C ASP A 49 0.38 -0.63 -23.65
N GLN A 50 0.43 0.33 -22.72
CA GLN A 50 1.63 1.13 -22.42
C GLN A 50 2.54 0.45 -21.38
N LEU A 51 2.09 -0.64 -20.74
CA LEU A 51 2.91 -1.40 -19.79
C LEU A 51 4.07 -2.07 -20.50
N ASN A 52 5.21 -2.20 -19.83
CA ASN A 52 6.42 -2.76 -20.43
C ASN A 52 6.16 -4.22 -20.91
N PRO A 53 6.36 -4.54 -22.20
CA PRO A 53 6.07 -5.85 -22.77
C PRO A 53 6.77 -7.03 -22.09
N LYS A 54 7.85 -6.79 -21.35
CA LYS A 54 8.54 -7.84 -20.57
C LYS A 54 7.61 -8.50 -19.54
N TRP A 55 6.77 -7.71 -18.87
CA TRP A 55 5.83 -8.20 -17.87
C TRP A 55 4.78 -9.14 -18.47
N TRP A 56 4.22 -8.75 -19.62
CA TRP A 56 3.28 -9.59 -20.37
C TRP A 56 3.91 -10.90 -20.82
N ARG A 57 5.17 -10.86 -21.28
CA ARG A 57 5.92 -12.09 -21.63
C ARG A 57 6.17 -12.98 -20.42
N GLN A 58 6.47 -12.43 -19.24
CA GLN A 58 6.63 -13.22 -18.01
C GLN A 58 5.32 -13.94 -17.65
N ALA A 59 4.18 -13.24 -17.70
CA ALA A 59 2.87 -13.84 -17.49
C ALA A 59 2.53 -14.92 -18.53
N ALA A 60 2.87 -14.70 -19.82
CA ALA A 60 2.68 -15.70 -20.87
C ALA A 60 3.52 -16.96 -20.64
N THR A 61 4.79 -16.80 -20.21
CA THR A 61 5.66 -17.92 -19.84
C THR A 61 5.05 -18.74 -18.72
N LEU A 62 4.55 -18.10 -17.66
CA LEU A 62 3.92 -18.79 -16.53
C LEU A 62 2.75 -19.67 -16.96
N VAL A 63 1.88 -19.16 -17.86
CA VAL A 63 0.76 -19.92 -18.42
C VAL A 63 1.26 -21.12 -19.24
N ALA A 64 2.26 -20.90 -20.10
CA ALA A 64 2.78 -21.93 -21.01
C ALA A 64 3.50 -23.07 -20.28
N THR A 65 4.26 -22.75 -19.23
CA THR A 65 5.08 -23.72 -18.51
C THR A 65 4.37 -24.35 -17.31
N GLN A 66 3.26 -23.76 -16.85
CA GLN A 66 2.58 -24.12 -15.61
C GLN A 66 3.55 -24.22 -14.41
N THR A 67 4.59 -23.36 -14.39
CA THR A 67 5.69 -23.45 -13.42
C THR A 67 5.30 -23.15 -11.97
N ARG A 68 4.04 -22.76 -11.73
CA ARG A 68 3.49 -22.54 -10.39
C ARG A 68 2.26 -23.40 -10.17
N ARG A 69 2.15 -23.95 -8.95
CA ARG A 69 0.92 -24.56 -8.47
C ARG A 69 -0.12 -23.47 -8.23
N ALA A 70 -1.29 -23.60 -8.86
CA ALA A 70 -2.41 -22.71 -8.61
C ALA A 70 -2.76 -22.68 -7.12
N ASP A 71 -2.95 -21.49 -6.59
CA ASP A 71 -3.52 -21.24 -5.27
C ASP A 71 -4.60 -20.16 -5.37
N ASP A 72 -5.19 -19.78 -4.23
CA ASP A 72 -6.29 -18.83 -4.25
C ASP A 72 -5.88 -17.40 -4.62
N ALA A 73 -4.59 -17.06 -4.54
CA ALA A 73 -4.10 -15.75 -4.91
C ALA A 73 -3.84 -15.62 -6.42
N LEU A 74 -3.36 -16.69 -7.09
CA LEU A 74 -3.18 -16.72 -8.55
C LEU A 74 -3.52 -18.10 -9.12
N LYS A 75 -4.45 -18.11 -10.07
CA LYS A 75 -4.90 -19.31 -10.78
C LYS A 75 -4.51 -19.24 -12.25
N ILE A 76 -4.09 -20.38 -12.80
CA ILE A 76 -3.94 -20.55 -14.26
C ILE A 76 -5.23 -21.20 -14.75
N VAL A 77 -5.93 -20.52 -15.66
CA VAL A 77 -7.24 -20.96 -16.19
C VAL A 77 -7.17 -20.96 -17.72
N GLY A 78 -6.96 -22.15 -18.30
CA GLY A 78 -6.71 -22.31 -19.73
C GLY A 78 -5.46 -21.54 -20.16
N THR A 79 -5.63 -20.54 -21.04
CA THR A 79 -4.55 -19.66 -21.51
C THR A 79 -4.48 -18.33 -20.75
N CYS A 80 -5.25 -18.18 -19.67
CA CYS A 80 -5.35 -16.95 -18.90
C CYS A 80 -4.85 -17.15 -17.46
N LEU A 81 -4.62 -16.03 -16.77
CA LEU A 81 -4.42 -16.00 -15.32
C LEU A 81 -5.63 -15.34 -14.66
N GLU A 82 -5.91 -15.72 -13.42
CA GLU A 82 -6.88 -15.06 -12.55
C GLU A 82 -6.20 -14.72 -11.23
N ILE A 83 -6.30 -13.45 -10.82
CA ILE A 83 -5.70 -12.95 -9.57
C ILE A 83 -6.78 -12.27 -8.72
N ALA A 84 -6.72 -12.47 -7.41
CA ALA A 84 -7.53 -11.70 -6.48
C ALA A 84 -7.04 -10.25 -6.42
N TRP A 85 -7.95 -9.28 -6.50
CA TRP A 85 -7.65 -7.85 -6.53
C TRP A 85 -8.73 -7.05 -5.82
N PHE A 86 -8.47 -6.61 -4.59
CA PHE A 86 -9.39 -5.82 -3.75
C PHE A 86 -10.85 -6.33 -3.74
N LYS A 87 -11.05 -7.59 -3.32
CA LYS A 87 -12.35 -8.31 -3.28
C LYS A 87 -12.99 -8.63 -4.63
N ARG A 88 -12.31 -8.31 -5.73
CA ARG A 88 -12.70 -8.67 -7.09
C ARG A 88 -11.70 -9.70 -7.62
N THR A 89 -12.04 -10.32 -8.75
CA THR A 89 -11.11 -11.17 -9.48
C THR A 89 -10.83 -10.54 -10.82
N VAL A 90 -9.54 -10.41 -11.16
CA VAL A 90 -9.11 -9.91 -12.46
C VAL A 90 -8.63 -11.09 -13.28
N LYS A 91 -9.14 -11.19 -14.51
CA LYS A 91 -8.65 -12.10 -15.54
C LYS A 91 -7.63 -11.39 -16.41
N ILE A 92 -6.51 -12.04 -16.64
CA ILE A 92 -5.39 -11.55 -17.43
C ILE A 92 -5.20 -12.48 -18.63
N ASP A 93 -5.26 -11.90 -19.83
CA ASP A 93 -4.88 -12.56 -21.08
C ASP A 93 -3.51 -12.02 -21.52
N PRO A 94 -2.42 -12.76 -21.26
CA PRO A 94 -1.09 -12.26 -21.55
C PRO A 94 -0.76 -12.25 -23.06
N THR A 95 -1.47 -13.04 -23.87
CA THR A 95 -1.31 -13.04 -25.33
C THR A 95 -1.95 -11.80 -25.95
N ARG A 96 -3.13 -11.42 -25.44
CA ARG A 96 -3.84 -10.20 -25.88
C ARG A 96 -3.39 -8.93 -25.14
N MET A 97 -2.50 -9.06 -24.15
CA MET A 97 -2.06 -7.97 -23.28
C MET A 97 -3.23 -7.21 -22.67
N SER A 98 -4.24 -7.93 -22.19
CA SER A 98 -5.47 -7.35 -21.65
C SER A 98 -5.78 -7.88 -20.24
N MET A 99 -6.50 -7.05 -19.50
CA MET A 99 -7.05 -7.38 -18.19
C MET A 99 -8.51 -6.95 -18.13
N ILE A 100 -9.34 -7.77 -17.50
CA ILE A 100 -10.74 -7.44 -17.22
C ILE A 100 -11.11 -7.90 -15.81
N TYR A 101 -12.01 -7.17 -15.18
CA TYR A 101 -12.69 -7.69 -14.00
C TYR A 101 -13.65 -8.81 -14.41
N LEU A 102 -13.62 -9.94 -13.71
CA LEU A 102 -14.51 -11.08 -14.00
C LEU A 102 -15.96 -10.81 -13.59
N ASP A 103 -16.16 -9.98 -12.57
CA ASP A 103 -17.48 -9.64 -12.02
C ASP A 103 -18.17 -8.49 -12.79
N ASP A 104 -17.41 -7.69 -13.54
CA ASP A 104 -17.91 -6.60 -14.36
C ASP A 104 -16.91 -6.26 -15.47
N SER A 105 -17.15 -6.82 -16.65
CA SER A 105 -16.30 -6.62 -17.82
C SER A 105 -16.40 -5.23 -18.45
N GLN A 106 -17.32 -4.37 -18.00
CA GLN A 106 -17.42 -2.98 -18.45
C GLN A 106 -16.54 -2.03 -17.62
N ALA A 107 -16.13 -2.44 -16.42
CA ALA A 107 -15.16 -1.70 -15.63
C ALA A 107 -13.75 -1.85 -16.24
N GLU A 108 -13.11 -0.72 -16.51
CA GLU A 108 -11.73 -0.69 -17.03
C GLU A 108 -10.71 -0.68 -15.89
N LEU A 109 -9.59 -1.40 -16.09
CA LEU A 109 -8.41 -1.29 -15.24
C LEU A 109 -7.50 -0.18 -15.76
N GLY A 110 -7.04 0.67 -14.83
CA GLY A 110 -6.08 1.73 -15.10
C GLY A 110 -4.65 1.21 -15.30
N TYR A 111 -3.74 2.12 -15.66
CA TYR A 111 -2.33 1.78 -15.86
C TYR A 111 -1.67 1.28 -14.56
N GLN A 112 -1.92 1.96 -13.44
CA GLN A 112 -1.36 1.59 -12.14
C GLN A 112 -1.86 0.23 -11.67
N GLU A 113 -3.14 -0.08 -11.92
CA GLU A 113 -3.68 -1.40 -11.60
C GLU A 113 -2.98 -2.49 -12.40
N GLY A 114 -2.86 -2.31 -13.72
CA GLY A 114 -2.14 -3.26 -14.55
C GLY A 114 -0.67 -3.41 -14.16
N LEU A 115 0.02 -2.30 -13.86
CA LEU A 115 1.41 -2.29 -13.41
C LEU A 115 1.57 -3.12 -12.13
N VAL A 116 0.74 -2.88 -11.12
CA VAL A 116 0.83 -3.58 -9.84
C VAL A 116 0.39 -5.04 -10.00
N ILE A 117 -0.66 -5.34 -10.76
CA ILE A 117 -1.10 -6.71 -10.99
C ILE A 117 -0.01 -7.55 -11.66
N LEU A 118 0.65 -7.01 -12.70
CA LEU A 118 1.78 -7.71 -13.33
C LEU A 118 2.96 -7.89 -12.36
N ALA A 119 3.22 -6.91 -11.50
CA ALA A 119 4.19 -7.01 -10.41
C ALA A 119 3.85 -8.13 -9.42
N LEU A 120 2.60 -8.24 -9.00
CA LEU A 120 2.15 -9.29 -8.11
C LEU A 120 2.23 -10.67 -8.77
N ILE A 121 1.95 -10.78 -10.08
CA ILE A 121 2.10 -12.04 -10.80
C ILE A 121 3.55 -12.52 -10.75
N ASP A 122 4.52 -11.64 -11.04
CA ASP A 122 5.94 -11.98 -10.97
C ASP A 122 6.36 -12.32 -9.54
N TYR A 123 5.94 -11.53 -8.55
CA TYR A 123 6.19 -11.79 -7.13
C TYR A 123 5.69 -13.18 -6.74
N LEU A 124 4.41 -13.46 -6.96
CA LEU A 124 3.82 -14.72 -6.54
C LEU A 124 4.35 -15.92 -7.34
N SER A 125 4.93 -15.70 -8.53
CA SER A 125 5.57 -16.75 -9.34
C SER A 125 6.97 -17.12 -8.85
N ASN A 126 7.71 -16.13 -8.31
CA ASN A 126 9.12 -16.29 -7.96
C ASN A 126 9.38 -16.35 -6.45
N HIS A 127 8.45 -15.86 -5.62
CA HIS A 127 8.64 -15.66 -4.19
C HIS A 127 7.55 -16.36 -3.39
N ALA A 128 7.83 -17.59 -2.96
CA ALA A 128 6.94 -18.33 -2.06
C ALA A 128 6.94 -17.77 -0.62
N LYS A 129 7.96 -16.98 -0.25
CA LYS A 129 8.07 -16.23 1.01
C LYS A 129 8.89 -14.97 0.77
N LEU A 130 8.51 -13.85 1.40
CA LEU A 130 9.40 -12.71 1.57
C LEU A 130 10.69 -13.14 2.28
N PRO A 131 11.81 -12.42 2.07
CA PRO A 131 12.96 -12.53 2.97
C PRO A 131 12.47 -12.38 4.43
N PRO A 132 13.13 -13.04 5.40
CA PRO A 132 12.69 -13.05 6.79
C PRO A 132 12.47 -11.64 7.33
N ASP A 133 11.48 -11.51 8.22
CA ASP A 133 11.03 -10.26 8.84
C ASP A 133 12.20 -9.29 9.02
N SER A 134 12.13 -8.20 8.26
CA SER A 134 13.03 -7.07 8.46
C SER A 134 12.26 -5.93 9.12
N GLU A 135 13.03 -4.97 9.63
CA GLU A 135 12.48 -3.74 10.15
C GLU A 135 11.51 -3.10 9.15
N LEU A 136 10.34 -2.66 9.65
CA LEU A 136 9.42 -1.88 8.85
C LEU A 136 9.94 -0.45 8.73
N VAL A 137 10.06 0.04 7.50
CA VAL A 137 10.57 1.37 7.18
C VAL A 137 9.58 2.12 6.29
N ASN A 138 9.77 3.44 6.20
CA ASN A 138 9.07 4.25 5.22
C ASN A 138 9.82 4.36 3.89
N GLU A 139 9.21 5.05 2.93
CA GLU A 139 9.69 5.21 1.57
C GLU A 139 11.03 5.89 1.38
N ASN A 140 11.51 6.64 2.37
CA ASN A 140 12.82 7.25 2.30
C ASN A 140 13.97 6.25 2.56
N TYR A 141 13.68 5.10 3.16
CA TYR A 141 14.70 4.09 3.49
C TYR A 141 14.90 3.04 2.40
N LEU A 142 14.09 3.07 1.33
CA LEU A 142 14.31 2.24 0.16
C LEU A 142 15.48 2.78 -0.67
N THR A 143 16.18 1.91 -1.41
CA THR A 143 17.26 2.34 -2.30
C THR A 143 16.70 3.30 -3.35
N GLY A 144 17.17 4.55 -3.36
CA GLY A 144 16.66 5.61 -4.25
C GLY A 144 15.35 6.28 -3.79
N GLY A 145 14.80 5.88 -2.64
CA GLY A 145 13.52 6.33 -2.12
C GLY A 145 13.42 7.84 -1.91
N THR A 146 14.41 8.44 -1.23
CA THR A 146 14.49 9.91 -1.04
C THR A 146 14.50 10.71 -2.35
N THR A 147 14.94 10.06 -3.44
CA THR A 147 14.99 10.66 -4.77
C THR A 147 13.72 10.45 -5.56
N PHE A 148 13.06 9.31 -5.40
CA PHE A 148 11.86 8.95 -6.13
C PHE A 148 10.61 9.57 -5.52
N PHE A 149 10.38 9.41 -4.21
CA PHE A 149 9.11 9.74 -3.54
C PHE A 149 8.94 11.23 -3.20
N ARG A 150 9.06 12.07 -4.23
CA ARG A 150 8.92 13.53 -4.14
C ARG A 150 8.21 14.09 -5.36
N GLY A 151 7.70 15.31 -5.21
CA GLY A 151 6.99 16.01 -6.29
C GLY A 151 5.82 15.17 -6.82
N PRO A 152 5.78 14.80 -8.12
CA PRO A 152 4.68 14.04 -8.70
C PRO A 152 4.56 12.61 -8.14
N HIS A 153 5.62 12.06 -7.54
CA HIS A 153 5.61 10.73 -6.94
C HIS A 153 5.57 10.79 -5.40
N LEU A 154 5.06 11.89 -4.83
CA LEU A 154 4.84 11.94 -3.40
C LEU A 154 3.94 10.78 -2.98
N MET A 155 4.29 10.12 -1.88
CA MET A 155 3.55 8.97 -1.40
C MET A 155 2.11 9.36 -1.05
N ALA A 156 1.14 8.48 -1.36
CA ALA A 156 -0.28 8.74 -1.19
C ALA A 156 -0.74 8.92 0.27
N SER A 157 0.16 8.75 1.24
CA SER A 157 -0.11 8.94 2.66
C SER A 157 -0.58 10.37 2.94
N VAL A 158 -0.17 11.34 2.12
CA VAL A 158 -0.64 12.73 2.20
C VAL A 158 -2.14 12.87 1.95
N ILE A 159 -2.75 12.00 1.12
CA ILE A 159 -4.19 11.99 0.85
C ILE A 159 -4.91 11.52 2.13
N LEU A 160 -4.43 10.42 2.72
CA LEU A 160 -4.98 9.86 3.95
C LEU A 160 -4.79 10.82 5.13
N THR A 161 -3.64 11.47 5.23
CA THR A 161 -3.34 12.47 6.26
C THR A 161 -4.36 13.59 6.25
N ARG A 162 -4.69 14.13 5.06
CA ARG A 162 -5.69 15.20 4.94
C ARG A 162 -7.10 14.72 5.28
N ARG A 163 -7.45 13.52 4.83
CA ARG A 163 -8.78 12.96 5.00
C ARG A 163 -9.10 12.59 6.44
N PHE A 164 -8.11 12.10 7.19
CA PHE A 164 -8.29 11.55 8.54
C PHE A 164 -7.51 12.31 9.61
N ALA A 165 -7.16 13.58 9.35
CA ALA A 165 -6.33 14.38 10.24
C ALA A 165 -6.82 14.45 11.69
N ASP A 166 -8.15 14.38 11.88
CA ASP A 166 -8.86 14.49 13.16
C ASP A 166 -9.87 13.33 13.32
N ASN A 167 -9.67 12.21 12.59
CA ASN A 167 -10.64 11.12 12.54
C ASN A 167 -10.00 9.74 12.35
N GLY A 168 -9.15 9.35 13.30
CA GLY A 168 -8.50 8.05 13.37
C GLY A 168 -9.48 6.90 13.58
N ALA A 169 -10.57 7.12 14.31
CA ALA A 169 -11.66 6.13 14.42
C ALA A 169 -12.29 5.83 13.04
N GLY A 170 -12.55 6.86 12.23
CA GLY A 170 -13.04 6.73 10.86
C GLY A 170 -12.04 6.04 9.94
N PHE A 171 -10.75 6.34 10.10
CA PHE A 171 -9.66 5.65 9.40
C PHE A 171 -9.68 4.15 9.69
N LEU A 172 -9.68 3.74 10.96
CA LEU A 172 -9.72 2.32 11.34
C LEU A 172 -10.98 1.62 10.85
N LYS A 173 -12.15 2.28 10.95
CA LYS A 173 -13.42 1.72 10.46
C LYS A 173 -13.34 1.42 8.96
N ARG A 174 -12.84 2.36 8.17
CA ARG A 174 -12.69 2.16 6.72
C ARG A 174 -11.64 1.10 6.41
N ALA A 175 -10.51 1.11 7.09
CA ALA A 175 -9.43 0.16 6.88
C ALA A 175 -9.88 -1.28 7.14
N LYS A 176 -10.66 -1.52 8.21
CA LYS A 176 -11.29 -2.81 8.51
C LYS A 176 -12.23 -3.28 7.39
N LEU A 177 -13.02 -2.38 6.81
CA LEU A 177 -13.88 -2.71 5.66
C LEU A 177 -13.07 -3.14 4.43
N LEU A 178 -11.83 -2.67 4.30
CA LEU A 178 -10.90 -3.06 3.24
C LEU A 178 -10.12 -4.35 3.57
N GLY A 179 -10.36 -4.98 4.72
CA GLY A 179 -9.70 -6.22 5.15
C GLY A 179 -8.49 -6.02 6.06
N GLY A 180 -8.17 -4.78 6.42
CA GLY A 180 -7.03 -4.48 7.29
C GLY A 180 -7.24 -4.95 8.73
N GLN A 181 -6.15 -5.32 9.38
CA GLN A 181 -6.10 -5.75 10.78
C GLN A 181 -5.38 -4.71 11.65
N PRO A 182 -5.74 -4.52 12.93
CA PRO A 182 -5.03 -3.59 13.81
C PRO A 182 -3.54 -3.90 13.89
N ALA A 183 -2.70 -2.86 13.81
CA ALA A 183 -1.25 -2.97 13.90
C ALA A 183 -0.70 -2.04 14.99
N PRO A 184 0.38 -2.42 15.69
CA PRO A 184 0.93 -1.65 16.81
C PRO A 184 1.83 -0.48 16.35
N TYR A 185 1.38 0.31 15.36
CA TYR A 185 2.13 1.43 14.79
C TYR A 185 1.30 2.71 14.78
N GLY A 186 1.84 3.77 15.37
CA GLY A 186 1.13 5.04 15.54
C GLY A 186 -0.02 4.93 16.54
N GLU A 187 -0.90 5.93 16.54
CA GLU A 187 -2.12 5.93 17.37
C GLU A 187 -3.20 5.05 16.76
N TYR A 188 -3.26 5.05 15.42
CA TYR A 188 -4.19 4.26 14.63
C TYR A 188 -3.41 3.51 13.56
N GLY A 189 -2.98 2.30 13.89
CA GLY A 189 -2.23 1.41 13.00
C GLY A 189 -3.12 0.34 12.36
N ILE A 190 -2.91 0.10 11.07
CA ILE A 190 -3.55 -1.00 10.34
C ILE A 190 -2.55 -1.70 9.42
N GLU A 191 -2.60 -3.02 9.35
CA GLU A 191 -1.85 -3.85 8.42
C GLU A 191 -2.79 -4.47 7.39
N PHE A 192 -2.36 -4.49 6.13
CA PHE A 192 -3.02 -5.16 5.02
C PHE A 192 -2.10 -6.25 4.47
N GLU A 193 -2.62 -7.47 4.34
CA GLU A 193 -2.01 -8.46 3.47
C GLU A 193 -2.44 -8.17 2.02
N ILE A 194 -1.49 -7.72 1.20
CA ILE A 194 -1.73 -7.36 -0.21
C ILE A 194 -1.83 -8.64 -1.06
N CYS A 195 -0.95 -9.59 -0.79
CA CYS A 195 -0.98 -10.95 -1.31
C CYS A 195 -0.18 -11.86 -0.34
N PRO A 196 -0.23 -13.20 -0.47
CA PRO A 196 0.39 -14.11 0.48
C PRO A 196 1.82 -13.72 0.86
N GLY A 197 2.00 -13.44 2.16
CA GLY A 197 3.28 -13.07 2.74
C GLY A 197 3.76 -11.65 2.43
N LEU A 198 2.99 -10.81 1.73
CA LEU A 198 3.29 -9.40 1.46
C LEU A 198 2.36 -8.48 2.26
N ASN A 199 2.87 -7.96 3.37
CA ASN A 199 2.12 -7.08 4.26
C ASN A 199 2.57 -5.62 4.14
N TRP A 200 1.59 -4.71 4.22
CA TRP A 200 1.79 -3.27 4.26
C TRP A 200 1.09 -2.68 5.46
N THR A 201 1.80 -1.91 6.26
CA THR A 201 1.24 -1.21 7.41
C THR A 201 1.02 0.27 7.10
N ILE A 202 -0.08 0.83 7.57
CA ILE A 202 -0.36 2.26 7.55
C ILE A 202 -0.55 2.72 8.99
N ALA A 203 0.25 3.70 9.40
CA ALA A 203 0.17 4.31 10.73
C ALA A 203 -0.32 5.75 10.62
N LEU A 204 -1.35 6.09 11.40
CA LEU A 204 -1.88 7.45 11.53
C LEU A 204 -1.61 7.98 12.95
N TRP A 205 -1.19 9.25 12.99
CA TRP A 205 -1.22 10.12 14.16
C TRP A 205 -2.16 11.27 13.83
N GLU A 206 -3.13 11.52 14.71
CA GLU A 206 -4.00 12.69 14.58
C GLU A 206 -3.22 13.97 14.81
N ARG A 207 -3.77 15.11 14.36
CA ARG A 207 -3.20 16.39 14.77
C ARG A 207 -3.51 16.62 16.23
N ASP A 208 -2.63 17.34 16.90
CA ASP A 208 -2.89 17.89 18.23
C ASP A 208 -2.47 19.37 18.26
N SER A 209 -2.37 19.94 19.46
CA SER A 209 -1.96 21.34 19.66
C SER A 209 -0.50 21.62 19.30
N GLU A 210 0.36 20.60 19.30
CA GLU A 210 1.81 20.69 19.11
C GLU A 210 2.23 20.23 17.70
N PHE A 211 1.51 19.28 17.10
CA PHE A 211 1.90 18.59 15.88
C PHE A 211 0.75 18.47 14.86
N PRO A 212 1.05 18.61 13.56
CA PRO A 212 0.09 18.28 12.51
C PRO A 212 -0.14 16.78 12.43
N ALA A 213 -1.30 16.39 11.90
CA ALA A 213 -1.61 15.00 11.59
C ALA A 213 -0.59 14.42 10.61
N ARG A 214 -0.36 13.11 10.71
CA ARG A 214 0.59 12.39 9.87
C ARG A 214 0.11 10.98 9.59
N VAL A 215 0.18 10.58 8.33
CA VAL A 215 0.09 9.17 7.92
C VAL A 215 1.42 8.72 7.33
N GLN A 216 1.83 7.50 7.64
CA GLN A 216 3.02 6.87 7.07
C GLN A 216 2.64 5.48 6.54
N TYR A 217 3.12 5.15 5.34
CA TYR A 217 3.22 3.77 4.90
C TYR A 217 4.49 3.15 5.45
N LEU A 218 4.37 1.94 5.97
CA LEU A 218 5.43 1.14 6.55
C LEU A 218 5.47 -0.21 5.83
N PHE A 219 6.64 -0.60 5.39
CA PHE A 219 6.85 -1.85 4.65
C PHE A 219 8.21 -2.45 4.98
N ASP A 220 8.39 -3.72 4.59
CA ASP A 220 9.66 -4.41 4.73
C ASP A 220 10.81 -3.63 4.06
N ARG A 221 11.93 -3.47 4.75
CA ARG A 221 13.10 -2.71 4.26
C ARG A 221 13.70 -3.23 2.96
N LYS A 222 13.43 -4.49 2.59
CA LYS A 222 13.90 -5.12 1.36
C LYS A 222 12.83 -5.11 0.26
N LEU A 223 11.72 -4.38 0.43
CA LEU A 223 10.66 -4.31 -0.57
C LEU A 223 11.18 -3.82 -1.94
N ASP A 224 12.19 -2.95 -1.96
CA ASP A 224 12.86 -2.47 -3.18
C ASP A 224 13.69 -3.54 -3.91
N LYS A 225 13.90 -4.71 -3.29
CA LYS A 225 14.51 -5.89 -3.94
C LYS A 225 13.47 -6.75 -4.66
N ILE A 226 12.19 -6.46 -4.43
CA ILE A 226 11.06 -7.20 -4.97
C ILE A 226 10.33 -6.33 -5.99
N PHE A 227 10.03 -5.09 -5.63
CA PHE A 227 9.33 -4.15 -6.48
C PHE A 227 10.16 -2.92 -6.81
N GLN A 228 9.99 -2.46 -8.05
CA GLN A 228 10.45 -1.15 -8.48
C GLN A 228 9.66 -0.06 -7.73
N LEU A 229 10.28 1.10 -7.52
CA LEU A 229 9.68 2.17 -6.69
C LEU A 229 8.38 2.72 -7.28
N ASP A 230 8.20 2.66 -8.59
CA ASP A 230 6.96 3.04 -9.29
C ASP A 230 5.81 2.06 -9.02
N VAL A 231 6.08 0.76 -8.91
CA VAL A 231 5.10 -0.25 -8.46
C VAL A 231 4.68 0.02 -7.02
N ILE A 232 5.64 0.28 -6.12
CA ILE A 232 5.38 0.61 -4.71
C ILE A 232 4.51 1.87 -4.64
N TRP A 233 4.87 2.92 -5.38
CA TRP A 233 4.08 4.14 -5.46
C TRP A 233 2.67 3.92 -6.00
N ALA A 234 2.53 3.18 -7.11
CA ALA A 234 1.25 2.83 -7.71
C ALA A 234 0.34 2.08 -6.72
N LEU A 235 0.88 1.07 -6.02
CA LEU A 235 0.13 0.34 -5.00
C LEU A 235 -0.32 1.25 -3.86
N GLY A 236 0.54 2.15 -3.38
CA GLY A 236 0.18 3.15 -2.36
C GLY A 236 -0.97 4.06 -2.81
N ASN A 237 -0.97 4.53 -4.06
CA ASN A 237 -2.06 5.32 -4.62
C ASN A 237 -3.37 4.53 -4.68
N LEU A 238 -3.30 3.28 -5.16
CA LEU A 238 -4.45 2.39 -5.28
C LEU A 238 -5.08 2.04 -3.93
N ILE A 239 -4.26 1.85 -2.89
CA ILE A 239 -4.74 1.66 -1.52
C ILE A 239 -5.42 2.93 -1.03
N ALA A 240 -4.76 4.09 -1.16
CA ALA A 240 -5.31 5.37 -0.69
C ALA A 240 -6.64 5.72 -1.36
N ALA A 241 -6.80 5.44 -2.65
CA ALA A 241 -8.03 5.70 -3.40
C ALA A 241 -9.24 4.88 -2.89
N ARG A 242 -8.99 3.79 -2.15
CA ARG A 242 -10.03 2.90 -1.63
C ARG A 242 -10.44 3.24 -0.20
N PHE A 243 -9.66 4.05 0.52
CA PHE A 243 -10.11 4.65 1.79
C PHE A 243 -11.29 5.61 1.55
#